data_AF-A0AAU8NI03-F1
#
_entry.id   AF-A0AAU8NI03-F1
#
_cell.length_a   1.000
_cell.length_b   1.000
_cell.length_c   1.000
_cell.angle_alpha   90.00
_cell.angle_beta   90.00
_cell.angle_gamma   90.00
#
_symmetry.space_group_name_H-M   'P 1'
#
loop_
_entity.id
_entity.type
_entity.pdbx_description
1 polymer ?
#
loop_
_entity_poly.entity_id
_entity_poly.type
_entity_poly.pdbx_seq_one_letter_code
_entity_poly.pdbx_strand_id
1 'polypeptide(L)'
;MIVNDFDGVARRFRKLADQGMKQVLTNVAEAMGESLLNHIIDEINRQDLIDTGLMWNSFTRGGDGNVWEWDVDRNAITLEVGSDLGSGSNGQNDWGYPRLINEGYTIHKAHFVPGYWNSGGSFVYDRNAKGGFMAKPRSFIARRYFDIAITQFEGGMNQLIIQRLEKELERVLR
;
A
#
# COMPACT_ATOMS: atom_id res chain seq x y z
N MET A 1 -9.63 -53.17 8.32
CA MET A 1 -8.18 -53.02 8.08
C MET A 1 -7.96 -51.60 7.60
N ILE A 2 -7.35 -50.74 8.41
CA ILE A 2 -7.00 -49.37 8.00
C ILE A 2 -5.71 -49.51 7.19
N VAL A 3 -5.80 -49.40 5.86
CA VAL A 3 -4.62 -49.37 4.99
C VAL A 3 -4.16 -47.92 4.97
N ASN A 4 -3.07 -47.63 5.68
CA ASN A 4 -2.45 -46.30 5.68
C ASN A 4 -1.59 -46.18 4.41
N ASP A 5 -1.96 -45.26 3.51
CA ASP A 5 -1.23 -44.97 2.27
C ASP A 5 -0.01 -44.07 2.53
N PHE A 6 1.03 -44.68 3.10
CA PHE A 6 2.30 -43.99 3.37
C PHE A 6 3.01 -43.50 2.09
N ASP A 7 2.77 -44.14 0.95
CA ASP A 7 3.33 -43.73 -0.34
C ASP A 7 2.63 -42.49 -0.91
N GLY A 8 1.31 -42.38 -0.72
CA GLY A 8 0.54 -41.16 -0.96
C GLY A 8 1.06 -39.99 -0.10
N VAL A 9 1.29 -40.25 1.19
CA VAL A 9 1.86 -39.25 2.12
C VAL A 9 3.27 -38.82 1.66
N ALA A 10 4.16 -39.77 1.36
CA ALA A 10 5.52 -39.46 0.91
C ALA A 10 5.56 -38.65 -0.40
N ARG A 11 4.64 -38.93 -1.34
CA ARG A 11 4.51 -38.15 -2.58
C ARG A 11 4.07 -36.70 -2.33
N ARG A 12 3.15 -36.49 -1.38
CA ARG A 12 2.71 -35.13 -0.98
C ARG A 12 3.84 -34.32 -0.35
N PHE A 13 4.63 -34.94 0.54
CA PHE A 13 5.81 -34.30 1.13
C PHE A 13 6.85 -33.91 0.08
N ARG A 14 7.10 -34.78 -0.92
CA ARG A 14 8.05 -34.49 -1.99
C ARG A 14 7.58 -33.32 -2.89
N LYS A 15 6.28 -33.26 -3.18
CA LYS A 15 5.65 -32.16 -3.95
C LYS A 15 5.73 -30.82 -3.21
N LEU A 16 5.60 -30.84 -1.88
CA LEU A 16 5.83 -29.67 -1.03
C LEU A 16 7.30 -29.23 -1.06
N ALA A 17 8.25 -30.16 -0.96
CA ALA A 17 9.67 -29.86 -0.86
C ALA A 17 10.26 -29.24 -2.13
N ASP A 18 9.87 -29.71 -3.33
CA ASP A 18 10.57 -29.32 -4.57
C ASP A 18 10.09 -27.97 -5.16
N GLN A 19 8.79 -27.64 -5.05
CA GLN A 19 8.21 -26.41 -5.63
C GLN A 19 6.99 -25.86 -4.86
N GLY A 20 6.23 -26.73 -4.17
CA GLY A 20 5.00 -26.34 -3.48
C GLY A 20 5.22 -25.35 -2.34
N MET A 21 6.28 -25.52 -1.55
CA MET A 21 6.54 -24.66 -0.39
C MET A 21 6.90 -23.23 -0.79
N LYS A 22 7.70 -23.05 -1.86
CA LYS A 22 8.00 -21.71 -2.38
C LYS A 22 6.72 -21.01 -2.84
N GLN A 23 5.86 -21.71 -3.58
CA GLN A 23 4.58 -21.16 -4.03
C GLN A 23 3.65 -20.82 -2.85
N VAL A 24 3.58 -21.67 -1.83
CA VAL A 24 2.80 -21.42 -0.60
C VAL A 24 3.29 -20.14 0.08
N LEU A 25 4.60 -20.01 0.28
CA LEU A 25 5.18 -18.82 0.92
C LEU A 25 4.94 -17.56 0.09
N THR A 26 5.05 -17.62 -1.24
CA THR A 26 4.69 -16.52 -2.14
C THR A 26 3.22 -16.14 -2.00
N ASN A 27 2.29 -17.10 -2.02
CA ASN A 27 0.85 -16.82 -1.89
C ASN A 27 0.47 -16.24 -0.52
N VAL A 28 1.15 -16.69 0.54
CA VAL A 28 0.97 -16.12 1.88
C VAL A 28 1.45 -14.67 1.87
N ALA A 29 2.66 -14.43 1.38
CA ALA A 29 3.24 -13.10 1.36
C ALA A 29 2.45 -12.11 0.49
N GLU A 30 1.95 -12.53 -0.67
CA GLU A 30 1.05 -11.71 -1.50
C GLU A 30 -0.22 -11.30 -0.74
N ALA A 31 -0.83 -12.24 -0.03
CA ALA A 31 -2.02 -11.96 0.77
C ALA A 31 -1.73 -11.02 1.95
N MET A 32 -0.53 -11.11 2.54
CA MET A 32 -0.08 -10.18 3.58
C MET A 32 0.11 -8.77 3.02
N GLY A 33 0.75 -8.63 1.85
CA GLY A 33 0.92 -7.34 1.18
C GLY A 33 -0.42 -6.68 0.80
N GLU A 34 -1.35 -7.47 0.26
CA GLU A 34 -2.71 -7.00 -0.03
C GLU A 34 -3.46 -6.55 1.24
N SER A 35 -3.32 -7.32 2.33
CA SER A 35 -3.96 -6.99 3.60
C SER A 35 -3.39 -5.70 4.20
N LEU A 36 -2.06 -5.51 4.14
CA LEU A 36 -1.41 -4.27 4.58
C LEU A 36 -1.87 -3.07 3.75
N LEU A 37 -1.95 -3.21 2.42
CA LEU A 37 -2.45 -2.16 1.55
C LEU A 37 -3.88 -1.75 1.94
N ASN A 38 -4.76 -2.73 2.20
CA ASN A 38 -6.13 -2.46 2.63
C ASN A 38 -6.17 -1.69 3.95
N HIS A 39 -5.33 -2.02 4.93
CA HIS A 39 -5.23 -1.26 6.19
C HIS A 39 -4.79 0.19 5.95
N ILE A 40 -3.85 0.40 5.03
CA ILE A 40 -3.40 1.75 4.65
C ILE A 40 -4.55 2.54 4.01
N ILE A 41 -5.28 1.94 3.07
CA ILE A 41 -6.44 2.55 2.41
C ILE A 41 -7.54 2.88 3.43
N ASP A 42 -7.85 1.95 4.34
CA ASP A 42 -8.85 2.13 5.38
C ASP A 42 -8.48 3.27 6.32
N GLU A 43 -7.21 3.39 6.70
CA GLU A 43 -6.72 4.49 7.53
C GLU A 43 -6.78 5.85 6.81
N ILE A 44 -6.48 5.88 5.51
CA ILE A 44 -6.63 7.07 4.66
C ILE A 44 -8.10 7.52 4.59
N ASN A 45 -9.02 6.57 4.39
CA ASN A 45 -10.46 6.81 4.39
C ASN A 45 -10.94 7.32 5.76
N ARG A 46 -10.50 6.67 6.84
CA ARG A 46 -10.89 7.00 8.23
C ARG A 46 -10.49 8.42 8.62
N GLN A 47 -9.35 8.88 8.11
CA GLN A 47 -8.83 10.23 8.34
C GLN A 47 -9.38 11.28 7.35
N ASP A 48 -10.25 10.89 6.42
CA ASP A 48 -10.84 11.76 5.39
C ASP A 48 -9.76 12.50 4.58
N LEU A 49 -8.68 11.79 4.21
CA LEU A 49 -7.53 12.37 3.48
C LEU A 49 -7.75 12.39 1.97
N ILE A 50 -8.93 11.99 1.50
CA ILE A 50 -9.23 11.74 0.10
C ILE A 50 -9.86 12.97 -0.52
N ASP A 51 -9.06 13.75 -1.25
CA ASP A 51 -9.61 14.77 -2.16
C ASP A 51 -8.84 14.91 -3.48
N THR A 52 -7.89 14.01 -3.77
CA THR A 52 -7.19 14.01 -5.06
C THR A 52 -7.13 12.59 -5.60
N GLY A 53 -7.76 12.33 -6.75
CA GLY A 53 -7.73 11.01 -7.42
C GLY A 53 -6.30 10.50 -7.70
N LEU A 54 -5.33 11.42 -7.67
CA LEU A 54 -3.89 11.18 -7.66
C LEU A 54 -3.42 10.28 -6.50
N MET A 55 -3.98 10.45 -5.29
CA MET A 55 -3.65 9.60 -4.14
C MET A 55 -4.08 8.16 -4.37
N TRP A 56 -5.26 7.92 -4.96
CA TRP A 56 -5.77 6.57 -5.24
C TRP A 56 -4.90 5.78 -6.22
N ASN A 57 -4.26 6.44 -7.18
CA ASN A 57 -3.35 5.79 -8.11
C ASN A 57 -2.13 5.17 -7.39
N SER A 58 -1.68 5.79 -6.29
CA SER A 58 -0.57 5.30 -5.47
C SER A 58 -0.92 4.05 -4.65
N PHE A 59 -2.20 3.82 -4.36
CA PHE A 59 -2.66 2.69 -3.53
C PHE A 59 -3.41 1.61 -4.34
N THR A 60 -3.42 1.69 -5.67
CA THR A 60 -4.09 0.70 -6.53
C THR A 60 -3.09 -0.33 -7.04
N ARG A 61 -3.30 -1.63 -6.78
CA ARG A 61 -2.41 -2.71 -7.25
C ARG A 61 -2.30 -2.68 -8.79
N GLY A 62 -1.08 -2.56 -9.31
CA GLY A 62 -0.82 -2.52 -10.75
C GLY A 62 -1.20 -1.21 -11.46
N GLY A 63 -1.48 -0.13 -10.72
CA GLY A 63 -1.63 1.20 -11.30
C GLY A 63 -0.27 1.78 -11.72
N ASP A 64 -0.28 2.69 -12.71
CA ASP A 64 0.93 3.29 -13.29
C ASP A 64 1.84 4.00 -12.25
N GLY A 65 1.30 4.33 -11.06
CA GLY A 65 2.03 4.95 -9.96
C GLY A 65 2.16 4.08 -8.71
N ASN A 66 2.00 2.75 -8.79
CA ASN A 66 2.12 1.81 -7.67
C ASN A 66 3.07 0.65 -8.01
N VAL A 67 4.19 0.54 -7.29
CA VAL A 67 5.26 -0.42 -7.59
C VAL A 67 5.22 -1.59 -6.60
N TRP A 68 4.91 -2.78 -7.09
CA TRP A 68 4.93 -3.99 -6.26
C TRP A 68 6.22 -4.75 -6.54
N GLU A 69 7.27 -4.47 -5.79
CA GLU A 69 8.55 -5.19 -5.91
C GLU A 69 8.69 -6.29 -4.86
N TRP A 70 8.94 -7.51 -5.34
CA TRP A 70 9.10 -8.70 -4.54
C TRP A 70 10.58 -9.10 -4.46
N ASP A 71 11.23 -8.84 -3.33
CA ASP A 71 12.61 -9.25 -3.06
C ASP A 71 12.67 -10.53 -2.21
N VAL A 72 12.64 -11.69 -2.88
CA VAL A 72 12.79 -13.01 -2.22
C VAL A 72 14.17 -13.19 -1.60
N ASP A 73 15.19 -12.56 -2.18
CA ASP A 73 16.58 -12.86 -1.90
C ASP A 73 17.02 -12.32 -0.53
N ARG A 74 16.26 -11.39 0.05
CA ARG A 74 16.52 -10.82 1.38
C ARG A 74 15.68 -11.39 2.52
N ASN A 75 14.89 -12.44 2.29
CA ASN A 75 13.95 -12.97 3.29
C ASN A 75 13.01 -11.88 3.87
N ALA A 76 12.67 -10.89 3.05
CA ALA A 76 11.88 -9.72 3.44
C ALA A 76 10.79 -9.45 2.40
N ILE A 77 9.60 -9.07 2.88
CA ILE A 77 8.52 -8.58 2.01
C ILE A 77 8.70 -7.07 1.91
N THR A 78 9.05 -6.56 0.75
CA THR A 78 9.05 -5.11 0.48
C THR A 78 7.76 -4.76 -0.25
N LEU A 79 7.08 -3.70 0.19
CA LEU A 79 5.92 -3.14 -0.50
C LEU A 79 6.24 -1.69 -0.85
N GLU A 80 6.47 -1.40 -2.11
CA GLU A 80 6.74 -0.04 -2.58
C GLU A 80 5.46 0.66 -3.03
N VAL A 81 4.66 1.10 -2.06
CA VAL A 81 3.46 1.87 -2.37
C VAL A 81 3.84 3.14 -3.15
N GLY A 82 3.45 3.18 -4.42
CA GLY A 82 4.17 3.97 -5.39
C GLY A 82 3.95 5.47 -5.28
N SER A 83 5.02 6.18 -5.62
CA SER A 83 5.13 7.63 -5.55
C SER A 83 5.56 8.24 -6.88
N ASP A 84 5.01 7.79 -8.02
CA ASP A 84 5.37 8.38 -9.32
C ASP A 84 4.53 9.61 -9.72
N LEU A 85 3.98 10.30 -8.72
CA LEU A 85 3.48 11.65 -8.93
C LEU A 85 4.57 12.62 -8.52
N GLY A 86 5.52 12.83 -9.42
CA GLY A 86 6.38 14.01 -9.35
C GLY A 86 5.49 15.24 -9.19
N SER A 87 5.54 15.88 -8.01
CA SER A 87 5.01 17.23 -7.85
C SER A 87 5.76 18.06 -8.89
N GLY A 88 5.08 18.60 -9.91
CA GLY A 88 5.69 19.23 -11.08
C GLY A 88 6.44 20.54 -10.79
N SER A 89 7.34 20.55 -9.81
CA SER A 89 8.14 21.66 -9.34
C SER A 89 9.56 21.16 -9.13
N ASN A 90 10.40 21.35 -10.16
CA ASN A 90 11.84 21.05 -10.22
C ASN A 90 12.63 21.62 -9.01
N GLY A 91 12.53 20.98 -7.86
CA GLY A 91 13.13 21.42 -6.62
C GLY A 91 13.51 20.20 -5.81
N GLN A 92 14.76 20.19 -5.37
CA GLN A 92 15.37 19.20 -4.47
C GLN A 92 14.43 18.94 -3.27
N ASN A 93 13.55 17.93 -3.40
CA ASN A 93 12.46 17.45 -2.51
C ASN A 93 11.19 17.04 -3.31
N ASP A 94 11.33 16.32 -4.43
CA ASP A 94 10.24 15.73 -5.25
C ASP A 94 9.49 14.59 -4.53
N TRP A 95 8.87 14.88 -3.39
CA TRP A 95 8.10 13.90 -2.63
C TRP A 95 6.68 13.89 -3.19
N GLY A 96 6.22 12.71 -3.60
CA GLY A 96 4.84 12.54 -4.08
C GLY A 96 3.82 12.99 -3.04
N TYR A 97 2.67 13.48 -3.51
CA TYR A 97 1.59 13.98 -2.65
C TYR A 97 1.25 13.07 -1.45
N PRO A 98 1.17 11.73 -1.59
CA PRO A 98 0.91 10.85 -0.44
C PRO A 98 1.94 11.01 0.69
N ARG A 99 3.22 11.15 0.35
CA ARG A 99 4.31 11.26 1.32
C ARG A 99 4.28 12.59 2.08
N LEU A 100 3.94 13.69 1.39
CA LEU A 100 3.76 15.00 2.02
C LEU A 100 2.62 15.00 3.04
N ILE A 101 1.52 14.28 2.76
CA ILE A 101 0.43 14.12 3.71
C ILE A 101 0.84 13.22 4.88
N ASN A 102 1.59 12.15 4.63
CA ASN A 102 2.05 11.24 5.69
C ASN A 102 2.99 11.94 6.67
N GLU A 103 4.02 12.61 6.15
CA GLU A 103 5.11 13.21 6.93
C GLU A 103 4.81 14.64 7.39
N GLY A 104 3.79 15.27 6.80
CA GLY A 104 3.58 16.70 6.94
C GLY A 104 4.55 17.50 6.07
N TYR A 105 4.21 18.77 5.85
CA TYR A 105 5.04 19.66 5.04
C TYR A 105 4.81 21.12 5.42
N THR A 106 5.76 21.98 5.06
CA THR A 106 5.66 23.42 5.29
C THR A 106 5.71 24.18 3.97
N ILE A 107 4.73 25.06 3.78
CA ILE A 107 4.78 26.08 2.75
C ILE A 107 5.61 27.23 3.31
N HIS A 108 6.80 27.45 2.76
CA HIS A 108 7.68 28.54 3.22
C HIS A 108 7.39 29.88 2.54
N LYS A 109 6.92 29.85 1.30
CA LYS A 109 6.64 31.04 0.49
C LYS A 109 5.24 30.97 -0.07
N ALA A 110 4.57 32.13 -0.09
CA ALA A 110 3.28 32.23 -0.71
C ALA A 110 3.38 31.84 -2.20
N HIS A 111 2.44 31.05 -2.68
CA HIS A 111 2.35 30.67 -4.09
C HIS A 111 0.89 30.56 -4.52
N PHE A 112 0.66 30.75 -5.82
CA PHE A 112 -0.66 30.60 -6.41
C PHE A 112 -0.95 29.11 -6.66
N VAL A 113 -2.13 28.66 -6.26
CA VAL A 113 -2.64 27.32 -6.52
C VAL A 113 -3.80 27.45 -7.50
N PRO A 114 -3.65 26.98 -8.76
CA PRO A 114 -4.72 27.06 -9.75
C PRO A 114 -5.81 26.03 -9.46
N GLY A 115 -7.06 26.44 -9.63
CA GLY A 115 -8.23 25.58 -9.39
C GLY A 115 -9.52 26.36 -9.12
N TYR A 116 -10.52 25.67 -8.62
CA TYR A 116 -11.84 26.24 -8.33
C TYR A 116 -12.50 25.56 -7.13
N TRP A 117 -13.46 26.24 -6.51
CA TRP A 117 -14.29 25.66 -5.45
C TRP A 117 -15.48 24.93 -6.08
N ASN A 118 -15.68 23.67 -5.74
CA ASN A 118 -16.86 22.93 -6.17
C ASN A 118 -18.10 23.36 -5.38
N SER A 119 -19.27 22.92 -5.81
CA SER A 119 -20.55 23.22 -5.13
C SER A 119 -20.64 22.69 -3.69
N GLY A 120 -19.80 21.71 -3.34
CA GLY A 120 -19.68 21.15 -1.99
C GLY A 120 -18.75 21.95 -1.06
N GLY A 121 -18.10 23.01 -1.54
CA GLY A 121 -17.19 23.83 -0.76
C GLY A 121 -15.76 23.27 -0.65
N SER A 122 -15.42 22.20 -1.39
CA SER A 122 -14.04 21.70 -1.50
C SER A 122 -13.31 22.38 -2.65
N PHE A 123 -12.00 22.57 -2.49
CA PHE A 123 -11.16 23.13 -3.54
C PHE A 123 -10.66 22.02 -4.46
N VAL A 124 -10.94 22.14 -5.76
CA VAL A 124 -10.49 21.21 -6.79
C VAL A 124 -9.30 21.82 -7.52
N TYR A 125 -8.16 21.13 -7.46
CA TYR A 125 -6.97 21.52 -8.22
C TYR A 125 -7.17 21.27 -9.72
N ASP A 126 -6.93 22.29 -10.52
CA ASP A 126 -6.91 22.20 -11.98
C ASP A 126 -5.80 23.11 -12.51
N ARG A 127 -4.76 22.49 -13.09
CA ARG A 127 -3.58 23.20 -13.61
C ARG A 127 -3.92 24.21 -14.71
N ASN A 128 -5.02 23.97 -15.44
CA ASN A 128 -5.45 24.81 -16.56
C ASN A 128 -6.51 25.85 -16.14
N ALA A 129 -6.91 25.87 -14.86
CA ALA A 129 -7.86 26.85 -14.36
C ALA A 129 -7.27 28.26 -14.39
N LYS A 130 -8.08 29.22 -14.87
CA LYS A 130 -7.73 30.65 -14.86
C LYS A 130 -7.85 31.29 -13.47
N GLY A 131 -8.55 30.61 -12.56
CA GLY A 131 -8.77 31.01 -11.17
C GLY A 131 -7.98 30.14 -10.20
N GLY A 132 -8.11 30.44 -8.91
CA GLY A 132 -7.42 29.73 -7.85
C GLY A 132 -7.35 30.55 -6.57
N PHE A 133 -6.40 30.22 -5.71
CA PHE A 133 -6.13 31.00 -4.50
C PHE A 133 -4.63 31.11 -4.22
N MET A 134 -4.26 32.08 -3.38
CA MET A 134 -2.89 32.19 -2.88
C MET A 134 -2.73 31.37 -1.61
N ALA A 135 -1.98 30.28 -1.68
CA ALA A 135 -1.57 29.52 -0.50
C ALA A 135 -0.52 30.32 0.26
N LYS A 136 -0.84 30.69 1.50
CA LYS A 136 0.07 31.43 2.39
C LYS A 136 1.03 30.49 3.11
N PRO A 137 2.18 30.99 3.60
CA PRO A 137 3.08 30.19 4.41
C PRO A 137 2.37 29.59 5.62
N ARG A 138 2.51 28.27 5.80
CA ARG A 138 1.90 27.50 6.89
C ARG A 138 2.51 26.10 6.93
N SER A 139 2.42 25.47 8.09
CA SER A 139 2.79 24.07 8.28
C SER A 139 1.55 23.19 8.35
N PHE A 140 1.67 21.99 7.82
CA PHE A 140 0.67 20.93 7.87
C PHE A 140 1.21 19.79 8.75
N ILE A 141 0.39 19.35 9.68
CA ILE A 141 0.74 18.27 10.62
C ILE A 141 0.70 16.94 9.88
N ALA A 142 1.69 16.11 10.14
CA ALA A 142 1.81 14.74 9.65
C ALA A 142 0.57 13.91 10.01
N ARG A 143 0.02 13.18 9.05
CA ARG A 143 -1.13 12.27 9.27
C ARG A 143 -0.71 10.88 9.72
N ARG A 144 0.54 10.49 9.44
CA ARG A 144 1.18 9.23 9.90
C ARG A 144 0.32 7.99 9.64
N TYR A 145 -0.48 8.00 8.56
CA TYR A 145 -1.40 6.90 8.25
C TYR A 145 -0.66 5.60 7.95
N PHE A 146 0.59 5.66 7.44
CA PHE A 146 1.43 4.47 7.30
C PHE A 146 1.76 3.82 8.65
N ASP A 147 2.25 4.59 9.62
CA ASP A 147 2.61 4.03 10.93
C ASP A 147 1.40 3.47 11.66
N ILE A 148 0.25 4.15 11.57
CA ILE A 148 -0.99 3.71 12.18
C ILE A 148 -1.43 2.38 11.57
N ALA A 149 -1.44 2.28 10.24
CA ALA A 149 -1.79 1.06 9.53
C ALA A 149 -0.82 -0.09 9.86
N ILE A 150 0.49 0.16 9.91
CA ILE A 150 1.50 -0.83 10.30
C ILE A 150 1.26 -1.32 11.73
N THR A 151 1.05 -0.41 12.68
CA THR A 151 0.81 -0.75 14.09
C THR A 151 -0.42 -1.64 14.25
N GLN A 152 -1.51 -1.31 13.52
CA GLN A 152 -2.73 -2.12 13.51
C GLN A 152 -2.49 -3.49 12.87
N PHE A 153 -1.75 -3.52 11.76
CA PHE A 153 -1.44 -4.73 11.03
C PHE A 153 -0.56 -5.69 11.83
N GLU A 154 0.51 -5.20 12.48
CA GLU A 154 1.41 -5.98 13.32
C GLU A 154 0.67 -6.70 14.45
N GLY A 155 -0.34 -6.06 15.05
CA GLY A 155 -1.18 -6.66 16.10
C GLY A 155 -1.97 -7.90 15.65
N GLY A 156 -2.28 -8.03 14.35
CA GLY A 156 -3.00 -9.17 13.76
C GLY A 156 -2.16 -10.07 12.85
N MET A 157 -0.92 -9.68 12.57
CA MET A 157 -0.09 -10.26 11.52
C MET A 157 0.14 -11.76 11.70
N ASN A 158 0.49 -12.19 12.91
CA ASN A 158 0.80 -13.59 13.20
C ASN A 158 -0.41 -14.51 12.99
N GLN A 159 -1.61 -14.07 13.38
CA GLN A 159 -2.82 -14.86 13.18
C GLN A 159 -3.16 -14.98 11.69
N LEU A 160 -3.00 -13.89 10.95
CA LEU A 160 -3.25 -13.86 9.51
C LEU A 160 -2.28 -14.76 8.73
N ILE A 161 -0.99 -14.74 9.09
CA ILE A 161 0.04 -15.63 8.51
C ILE A 161 -0.34 -17.09 8.72
N ILE A 162 -0.69 -17.47 9.96
CA ILE A 162 -1.04 -18.86 10.30
C ILE A 162 -2.26 -19.30 9.51
N GLN A 163 -3.34 -18.52 9.51
CA GLN A 163 -4.56 -18.84 8.76
C GLN A 163 -4.29 -18.99 7.26
N ARG A 164 -3.43 -18.12 6.71
CA ARG A 164 -3.11 -18.17 5.28
C ARG A 164 -2.21 -19.36 4.94
N LEU A 165 -1.25 -19.67 5.79
CA LEU A 165 -0.36 -20.83 5.64
C LEU A 165 -1.16 -22.13 5.68
N GLU A 166 -2.08 -22.28 6.64
CA GLU A 166 -2.97 -23.45 6.74
C GLU A 166 -3.79 -23.63 5.45
N LYS A 167 -4.42 -22.56 4.96
CA LYS A 167 -5.23 -22.59 3.74
C LYS A 167 -4.44 -22.97 2.50
N GLU A 168 -3.23 -22.43 2.33
CA GLU A 168 -2.39 -22.73 1.17
C GLU A 168 -1.78 -24.14 1.25
N LEU A 169 -1.43 -24.62 2.46
CA LEU A 169 -0.99 -26.00 2.67
C LEU A 169 -2.11 -27.00 2.35
N GLU A 170 -3.35 -26.75 2.78
CA GLU A 170 -4.50 -27.59 2.41
C GLU A 170 -4.67 -27.68 0.89
N ARG A 171 -4.46 -26.57 0.17
CA ARG A 171 -4.60 -26.53 -1.30
C ARG A 171 -3.56 -27.38 -2.02
N VAL A 172 -2.35 -27.46 -1.48
CA VAL A 172 -1.25 -28.27 -2.06
C VAL A 172 -1.38 -29.75 -1.69
N LEU A 173 -1.95 -30.04 -0.52
CA LEU A 173 -2.09 -31.39 0.03
C LEU A 173 -3.33 -32.15 -0.44
N ARG A 174 -4.33 -31.46 -1.01
CA ARG A 174 -5.46 -32.07 -1.74
C ARG A 174 -4.99 -32.66 -3.06
#